data_AF-A0AAN4YKI1-F1
#
_entry.id   AF-A0AAN4YKI1-F1
#
_cell.length_a   1.000
_cell.length_b   1.000
_cell.length_c   1.000
_cell.angle_alpha   90.00
_cell.angle_beta   90.00
_cell.angle_gamma   90.00
#
_symmetry.space_group_name_H-M   'P 1'
#
loop_
_entity.id
_entity.type
_entity.pdbx_description
1 polymer ?
#
loop_
_entity_poly.entity_id
_entity_poly.type
_entity_poly.pdbx_seq_one_letter_code
_entity_poly.pdbx_strand_id
1 'polypeptide(L)' 'MASSLLSLALNHSLDPTIAMTGELTVTGKVLRIGGLREKTVAARRAGATKIIFPADNTSDWLELPEVSNWFPVSTLDS' A
#
# COMPACT_ATOMS: atom_id res chain seq x y z
N MET A 1 -2.56 -2.28 9.12
CA MET A 1 -2.59 -2.93 10.46
C MET A 1 -1.42 -3.86 10.68
N ALA A 2 -1.14 -4.83 9.80
CA ALA A 2 0.00 -5.74 9.99
C ALA A 2 1.34 -5.00 10.23
N SER A 3 1.68 -4.02 9.39
CA SER A 3 2.92 -3.26 9.51
C SER A 3 3.04 -2.48 10.82
N SER A 4 1.94 -1.93 11.37
CA SER A 4 1.98 -1.21 12.64
C SER A 4 2.22 -2.15 13.82
N LEU A 5 1.65 -3.37 13.77
CA LEU A 5 1.91 -4.40 14.79
C LEU A 5 3.34 -4.90 14.72
N LEU A 6 3.86 -5.15 13.51
CA LEU A 6 5.26 -5.57 13.30
C LEU A 6 6.25 -4.48 13.73
N SER A 7 5.97 -3.23 13.38
CA SER A 7 6.76 -2.06 13.80
C SER A 7 6.88 -2.00 15.33
N LEU A 8 5.77 -2.17 16.04
CA LEU A 8 5.75 -2.21 17.51
C LEU A 8 6.54 -3.40 18.06
N ALA A 9 6.32 -4.60 17.51
CA ALA A 9 6.97 -5.82 17.98
C ALA A 9 8.49 -5.81 17.76
N LEU A 10 8.95 -5.20 16.65
CA LEU A 10 10.35 -5.13 16.26
C LEU A 10 11.05 -3.85 16.76
N ASN A 11 10.33 -2.94 17.44
CA ASN A 11 10.80 -1.61 17.81
C ASN A 11 11.45 -0.85 16.63
N HIS A 12 10.82 -0.93 15.46
CA HIS A 12 11.33 -0.36 14.23
C HIS A 12 10.32 0.62 13.65
N SER A 13 10.70 1.90 13.54
CA SER A 13 9.81 2.94 13.01
C SER A 13 9.60 2.78 11.51
N LEU A 14 8.38 3.04 11.05
CA LEU A 14 8.04 3.09 9.63
C LEU A 14 8.32 4.50 9.05
N ASP A 15 8.61 4.57 7.75
CA ASP A 15 8.72 5.82 7.00
C ASP A 15 7.32 6.48 6.90
N PRO A 16 7.10 7.66 7.49
CA PRO A 16 5.78 8.30 7.53
C PRO A 16 5.32 8.82 6.17
N THR A 17 6.20 8.83 5.15
CA THR A 17 5.86 9.25 3.78
C THR A 17 5.32 8.11 2.92
N ILE A 18 5.26 6.89 3.46
CA ILE A 18 4.70 5.71 2.79
C ILE A 18 3.22 5.57 3.15
N ALA A 19 2.37 5.50 2.13
CA ALA A 19 0.98 5.08 2.27
C ALA A 19 0.77 3.68 1.69
N MET A 20 -0.08 2.89 2.33
CA MET A 20 -0.30 1.48 1.97
C MET A 20 -1.80 1.16 1.97
N THR A 21 -2.26 0.35 1.02
CA THR A 21 -3.63 -0.18 0.99
C THR A 21 -3.64 -1.63 0.50
N GLY A 22 -4.59 -2.42 0.99
CA GLY A 22 -4.72 -3.84 0.66
C GLY A 22 -5.43 -4.61 1.76
N GLU A 23 -6.09 -5.70 1.38
CA GLU A 23 -6.65 -6.67 2.33
C GLU A 23 -5.65 -7.81 2.52
N LEU A 24 -5.37 -8.19 3.76
CA LEU A 24 -4.38 -9.23 4.08
C LEU A 24 -5.09 -10.50 4.56
N THR A 25 -4.78 -11.64 3.95
CA THR A 25 -5.24 -12.93 4.44
C THR A 25 -4.32 -13.46 5.55
N VAL A 26 -4.83 -14.41 6.34
CA VAL A 26 -4.01 -15.13 7.36
C VAL A 26 -2.82 -15.85 6.74
N THR A 27 -2.93 -16.28 5.48
CA THR A 27 -1.83 -16.91 4.74
C THR A 27 -0.84 -15.92 4.13
N GLY A 28 -0.98 -14.62 4.43
CA GLY A 28 -0.08 -13.58 3.95
C GLY A 28 -0.37 -13.08 2.53
N LYS A 29 -1.48 -13.46 1.89
CA LYS A 29 -1.81 -12.92 0.55
C LYS A 29 -2.39 -11.52 0.66
N VAL A 30 -2.00 -10.64 -0.26
CA VAL A 30 -2.54 -9.29 -0.40
C VAL A 30 -3.58 -9.29 -1.50
N LEU A 31 -4.83 -9.05 -1.13
CA LEU A 31 -5.98 -9.10 -2.03
C LEU A 31 -6.30 -7.71 -2.61
N ARG A 32 -6.91 -7.75 -3.79
CA ARG A 32 -7.43 -6.59 -4.53
C ARG A 32 -8.40 -5.77 -3.67
N ILE A 33 -8.35 -4.46 -3.82
CA ILE A 33 -9.27 -3.51 -3.18
C ILE A 33 -10.04 -2.67 -4.20
N GLY A 34 -11.18 -2.11 -3.76
CA GLY A 34 -11.90 -1.07 -4.50
C GLY A 34 -11.42 0.35 -4.15
N GLY A 35 -11.68 1.31 -5.04
CA GLY A 35 -11.44 2.73 -4.81
C GLY A 35 -9.96 3.11 -4.72
N LEU A 36 -9.09 2.46 -5.50
CA LEU A 36 -7.65 2.73 -5.48
C LEU A 36 -7.34 4.17 -5.89
N ARG A 37 -8.09 4.72 -6.85
CA ARG A 37 -7.94 6.10 -7.32
C ARG A 37 -8.13 7.12 -6.20
N GLU A 38 -9.26 7.05 -5.51
CA GLU A 38 -9.64 8.01 -4.47
C GLU A 38 -8.67 7.92 -3.28
N LYS A 39 -8.31 6.69 -2.88
CA LYS A 39 -7.33 6.42 -1.82
C LYS A 39 -5.95 7.00 -2.17
N THR A 40 -5.51 6.83 -3.42
CA THR A 40 -4.22 7.35 -3.89
C THR A 40 -4.19 8.88 -3.91
N VAL A 41 -5.25 9.51 -4.40
CA VAL A 41 -5.37 10.99 -4.40
C VAL A 41 -5.39 11.52 -2.97
N ALA A 42 -6.12 10.88 -2.05
CA ALA A 42 -6.14 11.27 -0.65
C ALA A 42 -4.75 11.12 0.01
N ALA A 43 -4.06 10.01 -0.22
CA ALA A 43 -2.72 9.78 0.30
C ALA A 43 -1.71 10.82 -0.20
N ARG A 44 -1.77 11.16 -1.50
CA ARG A 44 -0.94 12.22 -2.09
C ARG A 44 -1.20 13.58 -1.45
N ARG A 45 -2.47 13.95 -1.25
CA ARG A 45 -2.86 15.19 -0.56
C ARG A 45 -2.37 15.24 0.89
N ALA A 46 -2.26 14.08 1.53
CA ALA A 46 -1.69 13.94 2.88
C ALA A 46 -0.14 13.93 2.91
N GLY A 47 0.53 14.09 1.76
CA GLY A 47 2.00 14.16 1.68
C GLY A 47 2.71 12.83 1.40
N ALA A 48 1.99 11.77 1.05
CA ALA A 48 2.62 10.49 0.73
C ALA A 48 3.47 10.58 -0.56
N THR A 49 4.73 10.16 -0.46
CA THR A 49 5.68 10.14 -1.59
C THR A 49 5.73 8.78 -2.28
N LYS A 50 5.38 7.72 -1.55
CA LYS A 50 5.40 6.32 -1.99
C LYS A 50 4.06 5.65 -1.68
N ILE A 51 3.58 4.81 -2.60
CA ILE A 51 2.31 4.08 -2.44
C ILE A 51 2.56 2.58 -2.61
N ILE A 52 2.13 1.78 -1.63
CA ILE A 52 2.12 0.31 -1.70
C ILE A 52 0.66 -0.14 -1.89
N PHE A 53 0.41 -1.00 -2.87
CA PHE A 53 -0.95 -1.45 -3.20
C PHE A 53 -0.96 -2.91 -3.72
N PRO A 54 -2.12 -3.59 -3.80
CA PRO A 54 -2.20 -4.98 -4.24
C PRO A 54 -1.79 -5.14 -5.71
N ALA A 55 -0.97 -6.15 -6.04
CA ALA A 55 -0.52 -6.39 -7.42
C ALA A 55 -1.69 -6.57 -8.39
N ASP A 56 -2.79 -7.18 -7.93
CA ASP A 56 -4.01 -7.37 -8.70
C ASP A 56 -4.73 -6.06 -9.06
N ASN A 57 -4.37 -4.92 -8.45
CA ASN A 57 -4.89 -3.61 -8.80
C ASN A 57 -4.03 -2.83 -9.82
N THR A 58 -2.98 -3.44 -10.36
CA THR A 58 -2.06 -2.74 -11.29
C THR A 58 -2.80 -2.18 -12.51
N SER A 59 -3.83 -2.86 -13.01
CA SER A 59 -4.65 -2.34 -14.12
C SER A 59 -5.36 -1.04 -13.76
N ASP A 60 -5.93 -0.92 -12.56
CA ASP A 60 -6.61 0.30 -12.11
C ASP A 60 -5.61 1.44 -11.88
N TRP A 61 -4.38 1.07 -11.50
CA TRP A 61 -3.30 2.02 -11.28
C TRP A 61 -2.83 2.69 -12.58
N LEU A 62 -2.75 1.93 -13.67
CA LEU A 62 -2.31 2.43 -14.98
C LEU A 62 -3.25 3.50 -15.56
N GLU A 63 -4.49 3.56 -15.09
CA GLU A 63 -5.45 4.61 -15.46
C GLU A 63 -5.23 5.94 -14.70
N LEU A 64 -4.31 5.96 -13.73
CA LEU A 64 -4.00 7.15 -12.93
C LEU A 64 -2.93 8.02 -13.61
N PRO A 65 -3.16 9.34 -13.73
CA PRO A 65 -2.14 10.25 -14.23
C PRO A 65 -1.03 10.40 -13.18
N GLU A 66 0.17 9.94 -13.54
CA GLU A 66 1.47 10.31 -12.94
C GLU A 66 1.64 10.05 -11.44
N VAL A 67 1.95 8.79 -11.10
CA VAL A 67 2.54 8.44 -9.80
C VAL A 67 3.85 7.70 -10.08
N SER A 68 4.98 8.31 -9.75
CA SER A 68 6.31 7.77 -10.11
C SER A 68 6.85 6.71 -9.13
N ASN A 69 6.45 6.75 -7.85
CA ASN A 69 6.94 5.83 -6.82
C ASN A 69 5.82 4.96 -6.26
N TRP A 70 5.66 3.79 -6.83
CA TRP A 70 4.67 2.81 -6.42
C TRP A 70 5.19 1.38 -6.46
N PHE A 71 4.64 0.57 -5.58
CA PHE A 71 5.12 -0.79 -5.33
C PHE A 71 3.91 -1.73 -5.25
N PRO A 72 3.65 -2.51 -6.33
CA PRO A 72 2.62 -3.53 -6.31
C PRO A 72 3.12 -4.72 -5.47
N VAL A 73 2.27 -5.28 -4.61
CA VAL A 73 2.62 -6.44 -3.76
C VAL A 73 1.54 -7.51 -3.81
N SER A 74 1.94 -8.77 -3.92
CA SER A 74 1.02 -9.93 -3.91
C SER A 74 0.95 -10.63 -2.56
N THR A 75 1.99 -10.49 -1.74
CA THR A 75 2.16 -11.22 -0.49
C THR A 75 2.90 -10.36 0.55
N LEU A 76 2.66 -10.65 1.83
CA LEU A 76 3.42 -10.12 2.96
C LEU A 76 4.49 -11.16 3.31
N ASP A 77 5.69 -10.93 2.79
CA ASP A 77 6.84 -11.80 2.94
C ASP A 77 7.72 -11.29 4.09
N SER A 78 8.49 -12.20 4.69
CA SER A 78 9.60 -11.88 5.60
C SER A 78 10.91 -11.72 4.84
#